data_AF-A0A0R3MVY6-F1
#
_entry.id   AF-A0A0R3MVY6-F1
#
_cell.length_a   1.000
_cell.length_b   1.000
_cell.length_c   1.000
_cell.angle_alpha   90.00
_cell.angle_beta   90.00
_cell.angle_gamma   90.00
#
_symmetry.space_group_name_H-M   'P 1'
#
loop_
_entity.id
_entity.type
_entity.pdbx_description
1 polymer ?
#
loop_
_entity_poly.entity_id
_entity_poly.type
_entity_poly.pdbx_seq_one_letter_code
_entity_poly.pdbx_strand_id
1 'polypeptide(L)'
;MLTFGEQFSVSCNKVDAHMAKLMQRDRPAPPNIPMMYPVLKGRLLETRGFLENVQPDEIAGAQSHTYELTPPIVRGWFGGDDYIRHLVLPDFFFHISIAHAILRHLGAKIGKRDYLGNLTQQSGGDYS
;
A
#
# COMPACT_ATOMS: atom_id res chain seq x y z
N MET A 1 -9.41 -9.54 14.38
CA MET A 1 -8.84 -9.54 13.02
C MET A 1 -9.78 -8.75 12.15
N LEU A 2 -9.28 -7.82 11.33
CA LEU A 2 -10.12 -7.08 10.38
C LEU A 2 -10.76 -8.05 9.37
N THR A 3 -11.98 -7.73 8.91
CA THR A 3 -12.70 -8.41 7.83
C THR A 3 -11.99 -8.23 6.48
N PHE A 4 -12.37 -9.01 5.47
CA PHE A 4 -11.83 -8.84 4.11
C PHE A 4 -11.99 -7.40 3.58
N GLY A 5 -13.19 -6.82 3.74
CA GLY A 5 -13.47 -5.45 3.31
C GLY A 5 -12.61 -4.41 4.04
N GLU A 6 -12.40 -4.58 5.34
CA GLU A 6 -11.53 -3.70 6.13
C GLU A 6 -10.06 -3.85 5.74
N GLN A 7 -9.55 -5.08 5.51
CA GLN A 7 -8.18 -5.30 5.02
C GLN A 7 -7.94 -4.63 3.66
N PHE A 8 -8.92 -4.73 2.76
CA PHE A 8 -8.91 -4.06 1.47
C PHE A 8 -8.86 -2.53 1.64
N SER A 9 -9.78 -1.98 2.43
CA SER A 9 -9.90 -0.53 2.68
C SER A 9 -8.62 0.02 3.32
N VAL A 10 -8.07 -0.67 4.32
CA VAL A 10 -6.83 -0.26 5.01
C VAL A 10 -5.64 -0.22 4.05
N SER A 11 -5.56 -1.12 3.07
CA SER A 11 -4.49 -1.11 2.07
C SER A 11 -4.50 0.21 1.27
N CYS A 12 -5.67 0.68 0.84
CA CYS A 12 -5.80 1.96 0.13
C CYS A 12 -5.54 3.16 1.05
N ASN A 13 -6.07 3.14 2.28
CA ASN A 13 -5.89 4.22 3.25
C ASN A 13 -4.43 4.40 3.68
N LYS A 14 -3.66 3.31 3.70
CA LYS A 14 -2.22 3.34 3.99
C LYS A 14 -1.44 3.97 2.85
N VAL A 15 -1.76 3.66 1.60
CA VAL A 15 -1.17 4.36 0.44
C VAL A 15 -1.35 5.86 0.58
N ASP A 16 -2.58 6.32 0.79
CA ASP A 16 -2.88 7.75 0.95
C ASP A 16 -2.10 8.38 2.11
N ALA A 17 -2.08 7.72 3.28
CA ALA A 17 -1.38 8.23 4.45
C ALA A 17 0.14 8.29 4.26
N HIS A 18 0.73 7.28 3.64
CA HIS A 18 2.17 7.23 3.40
C HIS A 18 2.58 8.22 2.30
N MET A 19 1.80 8.33 1.22
CA MET A 19 2.06 9.31 0.16
C MET A 19 1.90 10.74 0.64
N ALA A 20 0.87 11.06 1.42
CA ALA A 20 0.73 12.39 2.03
C ALA A 20 1.98 12.76 2.86
N LYS A 21 2.49 11.80 3.63
CA LYS A 21 3.72 11.99 4.40
C LYS A 21 4.95 12.20 3.51
N LEU A 22 5.12 11.40 2.45
CA LEU A 22 6.23 11.57 1.50
C LEU A 22 6.18 12.93 0.78
N MET A 23 4.97 13.41 0.46
CA MET A 23 4.70 14.70 -0.17
C MET A 23 4.70 15.90 0.80
N GLN A 24 4.94 15.67 2.10
CA GLN A 24 4.83 16.70 3.15
C GLN A 24 3.47 17.43 3.15
N ARG A 25 2.39 16.68 2.91
CA ARG A 25 1.00 17.14 2.95
C ARG A 25 0.29 16.61 4.18
N ASP A 26 -0.81 17.27 4.53
CA ASP A 26 -1.68 16.78 5.59
C ASP A 26 -2.24 15.40 5.28
N ARG A 27 -2.23 14.54 6.29
CA ARG A 27 -2.77 13.18 6.17
C ARG A 27 -4.28 13.25 5.93
N PRO A 28 -4.80 12.69 4.82
CA PRO A 28 -6.24 12.62 4.63
C PRO A 28 -6.87 11.68 5.66
N ALA A 29 -8.05 12.05 6.14
CA ALA A 29 -8.86 11.16 6.95
C ALA A 29 -9.29 9.94 6.11
N PRO A 30 -9.18 8.71 6.64
CA PRO A 30 -9.72 7.54 5.96
C PRO A 30 -11.21 7.74 5.66
N PRO A 31 -11.66 7.55 4.41
CA PRO A 31 -13.05 7.77 4.05
C PRO A 31 -13.94 6.68 4.69
N ASN A 32 -15.11 7.09 5.18
CA ASN A 32 -16.11 6.16 5.71
C ASN A 32 -16.96 5.61 4.55
N ILE A 33 -16.54 4.48 3.99
CA ILE A 33 -17.19 3.83 2.84
C ILE A 33 -17.85 2.50 3.22
N PRO A 34 -18.98 2.13 2.59
CA PRO A 34 -19.56 0.80 2.73
C PRO A 34 -18.57 -0.32 2.34
N MET A 35 -18.56 -1.40 3.12
CA MET A 35 -17.73 -2.59 2.86
C MET A 35 -18.35 -3.50 1.77
N MET A 36 -18.68 -2.91 0.63
CA MET A 36 -19.29 -3.57 -0.52
C MET A 36 -18.32 -3.61 -1.70
N TYR A 37 -18.28 -4.73 -2.42
CA TYR A 37 -17.30 -4.93 -3.50
C TYR A 37 -17.28 -3.79 -4.55
N PRO A 38 -18.41 -3.28 -5.08
CA PRO A 38 -18.36 -2.19 -6.05
C PRO A 38 -17.70 -0.92 -5.49
N VAL A 39 -17.96 -0.60 -4.22
CA VAL A 39 -17.42 0.57 -3.53
C VAL A 39 -15.92 0.39 -3.27
N LEU A 40 -15.53 -0.78 -2.76
CA LEU A 40 -14.12 -1.12 -2.52
C LEU A 40 -13.32 -1.13 -3.83
N LYS A 41 -13.88 -1.68 -4.91
CA LYS A 41 -13.25 -1.65 -6.23
C LYS A 41 -13.10 -0.22 -6.75
N GLY A 42 -14.12 0.62 -6.59
CA GLY A 42 -14.03 2.05 -6.92
C GLY A 42 -12.88 2.71 -6.18
N ARG A 43 -12.77 2.47 -4.87
CA ARG A 43 -11.70 3.00 -4.04
C ARG A 43 -10.30 2.57 -4.50
N LEU A 44 -10.13 1.31 -4.91
CA LEU A 44 -8.86 0.84 -5.49
C LEU A 44 -8.51 1.58 -6.78
N LEU A 45 -9.49 1.81 -7.66
CA LEU A 45 -9.27 2.53 -8.92
C LEU A 45 -8.88 3.98 -8.67
N GLU A 46 -9.50 4.64 -7.68
CA GLU A 46 -9.13 5.99 -7.24
C GLU A 46 -7.70 6.03 -6.70
N THR A 47 -7.33 5.14 -5.77
CA THR A 47 -5.97 5.10 -5.21
C THR A 47 -4.93 4.79 -6.29
N ARG A 48 -5.24 3.90 -7.24
CA ARG A 48 -4.36 3.65 -8.39
C ARG A 48 -4.22 4.89 -9.27
N GLY A 49 -5.32 5.53 -9.63
CA GLY A 49 -5.30 6.75 -10.44
C GLY A 49 -4.53 7.88 -9.74
N PHE A 50 -4.67 8.02 -8.42
CA PHE A 50 -3.85 8.94 -7.64
C PHE A 50 -2.36 8.63 -7.81
N LEU A 51 -1.93 7.38 -7.60
CA LEU A 51 -0.52 6.98 -7.76
C LEU A 51 0.01 7.19 -9.19
N GLU A 52 -0.79 6.93 -10.21
CA GLU A 52 -0.43 7.14 -11.61
C GLU A 52 -0.24 8.62 -11.98
N ASN A 53 -0.83 9.55 -11.22
CA ASN A 53 -0.77 10.98 -11.48
C ASN A 53 0.24 11.73 -10.59
N VAL A 54 0.92 11.06 -9.65
CA VAL A 54 1.95 11.68 -8.81
C VAL A 54 3.09 12.20 -9.69
N GLN A 55 3.34 13.50 -9.60
CA GLN A 55 4.44 14.14 -10.32
C GLN A 55 5.75 14.03 -9.52
N PRO A 56 6.92 13.93 -10.19
CA PRO A 56 8.20 13.78 -9.51
C PRO A 56 8.55 14.92 -8.53
N ASP A 57 8.11 16.13 -8.81
CA ASP A 57 8.27 17.31 -7.96
C ASP A 57 7.44 17.23 -6.67
N GLU A 58 6.29 16.56 -6.69
CA GLU A 58 5.46 16.34 -5.49
C GLU A 58 6.14 15.45 -4.45
N ILE A 59 7.11 14.63 -4.85
CA ILE A 59 7.90 13.75 -3.96
C ILE A 59 9.38 14.14 -3.96
N ALA A 60 9.73 15.33 -4.45
CA ALA A 60 11.10 15.80 -4.46
C ALA A 60 11.67 15.86 -3.03
N GLY A 61 12.85 15.26 -2.83
CA GLY A 61 13.50 15.20 -1.52
C GLY A 61 12.89 14.17 -0.56
N ALA A 62 11.86 13.41 -0.94
CA ALA A 62 11.27 12.36 -0.10
C ALA A 62 12.34 11.41 0.46
N GLN A 63 13.36 11.06 -0.32
CA GLN A 63 14.47 10.20 0.11
C GLN A 63 15.36 10.80 1.20
N SER A 64 15.51 12.14 1.21
CA SER A 64 16.37 12.86 2.15
C SER A 64 15.65 13.30 3.44
N HIS A 65 14.32 13.31 3.44
CA HIS A 65 13.56 13.68 4.62
C HIS A 65 13.67 12.63 5.73
N THR A 66 13.68 13.10 6.97
CA THR A 66 13.60 12.25 8.14
C THR A 66 12.16 12.23 8.64
N TYR A 67 11.57 11.05 8.70
CA TYR A 67 10.19 10.85 9.11
C TYR A 67 10.12 10.35 10.54
N GLU A 68 9.49 11.14 11.42
CA GLU A 68 9.17 10.69 12.77
C GLU A 68 8.05 9.65 12.74
N LEU A 69 8.25 8.49 13.36
CA LEU A 69 7.19 7.50 13.53
C LEU A 69 6.53 7.62 14.89
N THR A 70 5.23 7.92 14.85
CA THR A 70 4.35 8.07 16.02
C THR A 70 3.33 6.94 16.28
N PRO A 71 3.45 5.69 15.79
CA PRO A 71 2.74 4.56 16.40
C PRO A 71 3.53 3.93 17.58
N PRO A 72 2.85 3.24 18.52
CA PRO A 72 3.48 2.67 19.71
C PRO A 72 4.47 1.52 19.45
N ILE A 73 4.51 0.97 18.24
CA ILE A 73 5.33 -0.21 17.88
C ILE A 73 6.74 0.17 17.42
N VAL A 74 6.94 1.35 16.83
CA VAL A 74 8.26 1.84 16.40
C VAL A 74 8.35 3.32 16.75
N ARG A 75 9.25 3.66 17.68
CA ARG A 75 9.66 5.05 17.94
C ARG A 75 11.02 5.27 17.28
N GLY A 76 11.11 6.30 16.44
CA GLY A 76 12.37 6.64 15.80
C GLY A 76 12.21 7.52 14.57
N TRP A 77 13.36 7.79 13.97
CA TRP A 77 13.55 8.63 12.80
C TRP A 77 14.05 7.75 11.67
N PHE A 78 13.36 7.78 10.54
CA PHE A 78 13.76 7.04 9.35
C PHE A 78 14.07 8.02 8.23
N GLY A 79 15.21 7.84 7.55
CA GLY A 79 15.41 8.46 6.23
C GLY A 79 14.35 7.93 5.26
N GLY A 80 13.97 8.70 4.25
CA GLY A 80 12.82 8.36 3.41
C GLY A 80 12.87 7.00 2.73
N ASP A 81 14.06 6.63 2.27
CA ASP A 81 14.34 5.32 1.69
C ASP A 81 14.11 4.19 2.71
N ASP A 82 14.56 4.37 3.95
CA ASP A 82 14.36 3.39 5.03
C ASP A 82 12.91 3.38 5.51
N TYR A 83 12.22 4.53 5.51
CA TYR A 83 10.81 4.63 5.84
C TYR A 83 9.96 3.79 4.89
N ILE A 84 10.23 3.88 3.58
CA ILE A 84 9.53 3.07 2.59
C ILE A 84 9.85 1.58 2.78
N ARG A 85 11.13 1.22 2.86
CA ARG A 85 11.58 -0.18 2.90
C ARG A 85 11.19 -0.92 4.18
N HIS A 86 11.29 -0.25 5.34
CA HIS A 86 11.14 -0.91 6.64
C HIS A 86 9.76 -0.71 7.26
N LEU A 87 8.99 0.29 6.80
CA LEU A 87 7.64 0.52 7.30
C LEU A 87 6.59 0.35 6.21
N VAL A 88 6.63 1.16 5.15
CA VAL A 88 5.54 1.24 4.17
C VAL A 88 5.32 -0.09 3.45
N LEU A 89 6.37 -0.69 2.89
CA LEU A 89 6.26 -1.93 2.12
C LEU A 89 5.83 -3.12 2.99
N PRO A 90 6.46 -3.40 4.16
CA PRO A 90 6.03 -4.52 5.01
C PRO A 90 4.59 -4.39 5.48
N ASP A 91 4.18 -3.19 5.87
CA ASP A 91 2.84 -2.89 6.35
C ASP A 91 1.79 -3.04 5.23
N PHE A 92 2.07 -2.56 4.02
CA PHE A 92 1.21 -2.76 2.85
C PHE A 92 1.06 -4.24 2.49
N PHE A 93 2.17 -4.98 2.39
CA PHE A 93 2.13 -6.41 2.04
C PHE A 93 1.47 -7.26 3.12
N PHE A 94 1.57 -6.87 4.39
CA PHE A 94 0.83 -7.54 5.46
C PHE A 94 -0.68 -7.53 5.17
N HIS A 95 -1.27 -6.36 4.91
CA HIS A 95 -2.71 -6.26 4.66
C HIS A 95 -3.17 -7.02 3.40
N ILE A 96 -2.39 -6.99 2.31
CA ILE A 96 -2.66 -7.77 1.10
C ILE A 96 -2.62 -9.27 1.41
N SER A 97 -1.60 -9.74 2.12
CA SER A 97 -1.44 -11.16 2.45
C SER A 97 -2.60 -11.68 3.31
N ILE A 98 -3.09 -10.87 4.25
CA ILE A 98 -4.23 -11.22 5.08
C ILE A 98 -5.53 -11.21 4.27
N ALA A 99 -5.75 -10.24 3.38
CA ALA A 99 -6.91 -10.23 2.49
C ALA A 99 -6.94 -11.48 1.58
N HIS A 100 -5.78 -11.87 1.03
CA HIS A 100 -5.62 -13.11 0.25
C HIS A 100 -5.95 -14.35 1.09
N ALA A 101 -5.42 -14.43 2.31
CA ALA A 101 -5.68 -15.54 3.22
C ALA A 101 -7.16 -15.67 3.58
N ILE A 102 -7.86 -14.56 3.84
CA ILE A 102 -9.31 -14.56 4.13
C ILE A 102 -10.09 -15.11 2.93
N LEU A 103 -9.84 -14.63 1.71
CA LEU A 103 -10.52 -15.13 0.52
C LEU A 103 -10.27 -16.62 0.29
N ARG A 104 -9.02 -17.05 0.44
CA ARG A 104 -8.66 -18.47 0.32
C ARG A 104 -9.37 -19.33 1.36
N HIS A 105 -9.45 -18.85 2.60
CA HIS A 105 -10.16 -19.52 3.69
C HIS A 105 -11.67 -19.63 3.41
N LEU A 106 -12.27 -18.62 2.76
CA LEU A 106 -13.67 -18.61 2.33
C LEU A 106 -13.94 -19.46 1.06
N GLY A 107 -12.96 -20.18 0.53
CA GLY A 107 -13.13 -21.08 -0.61
C GLY A 107 -12.89 -20.45 -1.98
N ALA A 108 -12.39 -19.21 -2.05
CA ALA A 108 -12.01 -18.61 -3.33
C ALA A 108 -10.89 -19.41 -4.00
N LYS A 109 -11.01 -19.67 -5.30
CA LYS A 109 -10.03 -20.40 -6.12
C LYS A 109 -8.84 -19.50 -6.50
N ILE A 110 -8.14 -18.97 -5.51
CA ILE A 110 -6.94 -18.13 -5.67
C ILE A 110 -5.70 -18.83 -5.12
N GLY A 111 -4.52 -18.45 -5.61
CA GLY A 111 -3.23 -19.06 -5.33
C GLY A 111 -2.10 -18.05 -5.21
N LYS A 112 -0.87 -18.56 -5.09
CA LYS A 112 0.35 -17.76 -5.06
C LYS A 112 0.49 -16.87 -6.31
N ARG A 113 0.06 -17.38 -7.48
CA ARG A 113 0.09 -16.63 -8.75
C ARG A 113 -0.81 -15.40 -8.70
N ASP A 114 -1.99 -15.50 -8.09
CA ASP A 114 -2.89 -14.34 -7.92
C ASP A 114 -2.34 -13.30 -6.95
N TYR A 115 -1.58 -13.73 -5.93
CA TYR A 115 -0.89 -12.81 -5.02
C TYR A 115 0.30 -12.10 -5.68
N LEU A 116 1.15 -12.86 -6.39
CA LEU A 116 2.36 -12.31 -7.04
C LEU A 116 2.04 -11.51 -8.29
N GLY A 117 0.87 -11.72 -8.91
CA GLY A 117 0.50 -11.08 -10.15
C GLY A 117 1.33 -11.58 -11.34
N ASN A 118 1.49 -10.72 -12.35
CA ASN A 118 2.22 -11.05 -13.57
C ASN A 118 3.73 -10.84 -13.37
N LEU A 119 4.48 -11.93 -13.21
CA LEU A 119 5.95 -11.92 -13.10
C LEU A 119 6.64 -11.82 -14.48
N THR A 120 6.06 -11.10 -15.45
CA THR A 120 6.77 -10.84 -16.71
C THR A 120 7.91 -9.87 -16.45
N GLN A 121 9.13 -10.42 -16.49
CA GLN A 121 10.35 -9.64 -16.53
C GLN A 121 10.41 -8.93 -17.89
N GLN A 122 10.05 -7.64 -17.96
CA GLN A 122 10.39 -6.83 -19.13
C GLN A 122 11.93 -6.68 -19.11
N SER A 123 12.59 -7.23 -20.13
CA SER A 123 14.03 -7.52 -20.22
C SER A 123 14.48 -8.75 -19.40
N GLY A 124 14.48 -9.92 -20.05
CA GLY A 124 15.44 -10.95 -19.71
C GLY A 124 16.82 -10.38 -19.98
N GLY A 125 17.49 -9.90 -18.93
CA GLY A 125 18.93 -9.74 -18.98
C GLY A 125 19.51 -11.12 -19.28
N ASP A 126 20.33 -11.19 -20.33
CA ASP A 126 21.03 -12.39 -20.73
C ASP A 126 21.82 -12.93 -19.52
N TYR A 127 21.30 -13.98 -18.90
CA TYR A 127 22.15 -14.88 -18.13
C TYR A 127 22.89 -15.74 -19.17
N SER A 128 23.99 -15.20 -19.69
CA SER A 128 25.11 -15.92 -20.31
C SER A 128 26.38 -15.54 -19.56
#